data_AF-A0A7Z9XZD0-F1
#
_entry.id   AF-A0A7Z9XZD0-F1
#
_cell.length_a   1.000
_cell.length_b   1.000
_cell.length_c   1.000
_cell.angle_alpha   90.00
_cell.angle_beta   90.00
_cell.angle_gamma   90.00
#
_symmetry.space_group_name_H-M   'P 1'
#
loop_
_entity.id
_entity.type
_entity.pdbx_description
1 polymer ?
#
loop_
_entity_poly.entity_id
_entity_poly.type
_entity_poly.pdbx_seq_one_letter_code
_entity_poly.pdbx_strand_id
1 'polypeptide(L)'
;MPALLIILWLLTLLVAVLFLLVRRKRIAAARPSLSHNASLPLPEIDYWSLKQLRWLTAVLLAGGLLLVWLGQTIYKVVPAPQQWGVFGVMAAGAALFFLGATTAVARRWPHWLARPVEKVCGYFHIAIGQLVLLLLAPAFSLLAYWAAGDQLLARHWSVSVLAWLVSVGLVVAGSYSTRRDGVDIDDVDIKRQDYWFTAVIFFAALLLRSVAMSQFPDTFSGDEGSSGLHALLFLQGRATNLWNVGWFSFPSPFYILQAASIALLGQTVEALRFVSAVGGALAVAGTLLAGAGHVWPDDGRFGRHLSGR
;
A
#
# COMPACT_ATOMS: atom_id res chain seq x y z
N MET A 1 6.98 22.61 -24.75
CA MET A 1 7.89 21.80 -23.90
C MET A 1 7.35 20.44 -23.40
N PRO A 2 6.07 20.21 -22.97
CA PRO A 2 5.63 18.87 -22.52
C PRO A 2 5.74 17.80 -23.61
N ALA A 3 5.38 18.15 -24.84
CA ALA A 3 5.45 17.24 -25.98
C ALA A 3 6.87 16.72 -26.23
N LEU A 4 7.89 17.56 -26.04
CA LEU A 4 9.28 17.20 -26.31
C LEU A 4 9.81 16.16 -25.30
N LEU A 5 9.45 16.30 -24.02
CA LEU A 5 9.75 15.31 -22.97
C LEU A 5 9.01 13.99 -23.19
N ILE A 6 7.74 14.03 -23.61
CA ILE A 6 6.96 12.84 -23.97
C ILE A 6 7.62 12.13 -25.17
N ILE A 7 7.99 12.88 -26.20
CA ILE A 7 8.62 12.34 -27.42
C ILE A 7 9.99 11.71 -27.09
N LEU A 8 10.84 12.39 -26.32
CA LEU A 8 12.12 11.83 -25.87
C LEU A 8 11.94 10.53 -25.08
N TRP A 9 10.91 10.45 -24.25
CA TRP A 9 10.58 9.24 -23.49
C TRP A 9 10.08 8.10 -24.38
N LEU A 10 9.14 8.38 -25.28
CA LEU A 10 8.65 7.40 -26.24
C LEU A 10 9.79 6.88 -27.13
N LEU A 11 10.71 7.75 -27.54
CA LEU A 11 11.92 7.36 -28.26
C LEU A 11 12.85 6.49 -27.41
N THR A 12 13.08 6.84 -26.15
CA THR A 12 13.90 6.04 -25.23
C THR A 12 13.30 4.65 -25.02
N LEU A 13 11.97 4.58 -24.84
CA LEU A 13 11.24 3.33 -24.66
C LEU A 13 11.26 2.49 -25.95
N LEU A 14 11.08 3.11 -27.12
CA LEU A 14 11.20 2.47 -28.43
C LEU A 14 12.62 1.91 -28.66
N VAL A 15 13.65 2.70 -28.40
CA VAL A 15 15.06 2.27 -28.53
C VAL A 15 15.35 1.09 -27.61
N ALA A 16 14.85 1.11 -26.38
CA ALA A 16 15.03 0.00 -25.46
C ALA A 16 14.27 -1.26 -25.90
N VAL A 17 13.04 -1.13 -26.39
CA VAL A 17 12.28 -2.26 -26.96
C VAL A 17 13.03 -2.85 -28.15
N LEU A 18 13.53 -2.01 -29.08
CA LEU A 18 14.32 -2.44 -30.23
C LEU A 18 15.61 -3.14 -29.80
N PHE A 19 16.33 -2.59 -28.83
CA PHE A 19 17.55 -3.21 -28.26
C PHE A 19 17.26 -4.59 -27.68
N LEU A 20 16.16 -4.74 -26.92
CA LEU A 20 15.74 -6.02 -26.36
C LEU A 20 15.35 -7.04 -27.44
N LEU A 21 14.67 -6.62 -28.51
CA LEU A 21 14.33 -7.47 -29.66
C LEU A 21 15.58 -7.96 -30.40
N VAL A 22 16.55 -7.07 -30.65
CA VAL A 22 17.84 -7.42 -31.28
C VAL A 22 18.62 -8.40 -30.41
N ARG A 23 18.69 -8.14 -29.11
CA ARG A 23 19.38 -9.03 -28.15
C ARG A 23 18.72 -10.41 -28.10
N ARG A 24 17.38 -10.49 -28.11
CA ARG A 24 16.64 -11.75 -28.16
C ARG A 24 16.99 -12.57 -29.42
N LYS A 25 17.04 -11.92 -30.59
CA LYS A 25 17.45 -12.58 -31.84
C LYS A 25 18.89 -13.09 -31.79
N ARG A 26 19.83 -12.30 -31.25
CA ARG A 26 21.23 -12.73 -31.09
C ARG A 26 21.38 -13.95 -30.19
N ILE A 27 20.66 -13.99 -29.06
CA ILE A 27 20.68 -15.14 -28.14
C ILE A 27 20.07 -16.38 -28.80
N ALA A 28 19.00 -16.23 -29.60
CA ALA A 28 18.40 -17.32 -30.33
C ALA A 28 19.34 -17.89 -31.42
N ALA A 29 20.08 -17.02 -32.11
CA ALA A 29 21.06 -17.41 -33.13
C ALA A 29 22.35 -18.00 -32.54
N ALA A 30 22.73 -17.60 -31.32
CA ALA A 30 23.94 -18.07 -30.65
C ALA A 30 23.77 -19.38 -29.88
N ARG A 31 22.59 -20.02 -29.89
CA ARG A 31 22.43 -21.39 -29.36
C ARG A 31 23.10 -22.36 -30.35
N PRO A 32 24.26 -22.96 -30.02
CA PRO A 32 24.79 -24.04 -30.81
C PRO A 32 23.81 -25.21 -30.74
N SER A 33 23.66 -25.97 -31.81
CA SER A 33 23.02 -27.29 -31.76
C SER A 33 23.82 -28.14 -30.78
N LEU A 34 23.35 -28.24 -29.53
CA LEU A 34 23.98 -29.02 -28.47
C LEU A 34 23.93 -30.49 -28.85
N SER A 35 25.00 -30.97 -29.49
CA SER A 35 25.33 -32.38 -29.59
C SER A 35 25.62 -32.91 -28.18
N HIS A 36 24.96 -34.02 -27.83
CA HIS A 36 25.19 -34.84 -26.64
C HIS A 36 26.69 -34.95 -26.31
N ASN A 37 27.16 -34.34 -25.22
CA ASN A 37 28.23 -34.90 -24.39
C ASN A 37 28.46 -34.07 -23.10
N ALA A 38 28.71 -34.81 -22.01
CA ALA A 38 29.25 -34.41 -20.72
C ALA A 38 28.33 -33.59 -19.78
N SER A 39 27.60 -34.34 -18.96
CA SER A 39 26.98 -33.92 -17.70
C SER A 39 28.04 -33.51 -16.66
N LEU A 40 28.42 -32.23 -16.65
CA LEU A 40 28.99 -31.61 -15.45
C LEU A 40 27.84 -31.08 -14.60
N PRO A 41 27.73 -31.45 -13.31
CA PRO A 41 26.74 -30.88 -12.42
C PRO A 41 27.11 -29.41 -12.19
N LEU A 42 26.51 -28.51 -12.96
CA LEU A 42 26.54 -27.10 -12.63
C LEU A 42 25.88 -26.95 -11.26
N PRO A 43 26.45 -26.16 -10.33
CA PRO A 43 25.84 -25.92 -9.04
C PRO A 43 24.41 -25.44 -9.28
N GLU A 44 23.44 -26.17 -8.73
CA GLU A 44 22.01 -25.90 -8.80
C GLU A 44 21.68 -24.58 -8.09
N ILE A 45 22.02 -23.47 -8.74
CA ILE A 45 21.63 -22.12 -8.33
C ILE A 45 20.61 -21.65 -9.37
N ASP A 46 19.46 -22.33 -9.46
CA ASP A 46 18.35 -21.83 -10.27
C ASP A 46 16.99 -22.40 -9.82
N TYR A 47 16.65 -22.20 -8.55
CA TYR A 47 15.37 -22.65 -7.99
C TYR A 47 14.29 -21.54 -7.95
N TRP A 48 14.33 -20.58 -8.87
CA TRP A 48 13.16 -19.73 -9.08
C TRP A 48 12.14 -20.49 -9.91
N SER A 49 10.97 -20.77 -9.33
CA SER A 49 9.87 -21.27 -10.16
C SER A 49 9.60 -20.24 -11.28
N LEU A 50 9.43 -20.72 -12.51
CA LEU A 50 9.10 -19.84 -13.65
C LEU A 50 7.89 -18.94 -13.34
N LYS A 51 6.97 -19.41 -12.50
CA LYS A 51 5.82 -18.64 -11.99
C LYS A 51 6.26 -17.43 -11.17
N GLN A 52 7.13 -17.61 -10.17
CA GLN A 52 7.66 -16.51 -9.35
C GLN A 52 8.44 -15.49 -10.19
N LEU A 53 9.28 -15.96 -11.12
CA LEU A 53 10.05 -15.07 -11.98
C LEU A 53 9.14 -14.23 -12.89
N ARG A 54 8.08 -14.83 -13.46
CA ARG A 54 7.10 -14.11 -14.30
C ARG A 54 6.32 -13.08 -13.49
N TRP A 55 5.88 -13.44 -12.29
CA TRP A 55 5.20 -12.52 -11.40
C TRP A 55 6.10 -11.35 -11.00
N LEU A 56 7.34 -11.62 -10.59
CA LEU A 56 8.32 -10.59 -10.23
C LEU A 56 8.60 -9.64 -11.39
N THR A 57 8.77 -10.22 -12.58
CA THR A 57 8.94 -9.46 -13.83
C THR A 57 7.74 -8.54 -14.09
N ALA A 58 6.51 -9.04 -13.92
CA ALA A 58 5.31 -8.24 -14.10
C ALA A 58 5.22 -7.08 -13.10
N VAL A 59 5.55 -7.32 -11.82
CA VAL A 59 5.58 -6.28 -10.78
C VAL A 59 6.60 -5.19 -11.12
N LEU A 60 7.81 -5.55 -11.53
CA LEU A 60 8.86 -4.59 -11.91
C LEU A 60 8.45 -3.74 -13.13
N LEU A 61 7.88 -4.39 -14.15
CA LEU A 61 7.40 -3.69 -15.35
C LEU A 61 6.23 -2.75 -15.03
N ALA A 62 5.18 -3.26 -14.39
CA ALA A 62 3.98 -2.48 -14.09
C ALA A 62 4.27 -1.37 -13.09
N GLY A 63 4.97 -1.68 -11.98
CA GLY A 63 5.34 -0.71 -10.95
C GLY A 63 6.28 0.37 -11.49
N GLY A 64 7.32 -0.03 -12.24
CA GLY A 64 8.26 0.91 -12.86
C GLY A 64 7.60 1.85 -13.86
N LEU A 65 6.74 1.33 -14.75
CA LEU A 65 5.99 2.12 -15.71
C LEU A 65 5.02 3.10 -15.00
N LEU A 66 4.31 2.61 -13.98
CA LEU A 66 3.35 3.42 -13.24
C LEU A 66 4.04 4.57 -12.47
N LEU A 67 5.20 4.33 -11.86
CA LEU A 67 6.00 5.39 -11.21
C LEU A 67 6.41 6.49 -12.20
N VAL A 68 6.89 6.10 -13.38
CA VAL A 68 7.27 7.07 -14.44
C VAL A 68 6.06 7.88 -14.89
N TRP A 69 4.94 7.21 -15.17
CA TRP A 69 3.72 7.87 -15.65
C TRP A 69 3.12 8.84 -14.63
N LEU A 70 2.98 8.42 -13.36
CA LEU A 70 2.48 9.28 -12.30
C LEU A 70 3.45 10.43 -12.00
N GLY A 71 4.76 10.16 -11.94
CA GLY A 71 5.79 11.18 -11.74
C GLY A 71 5.76 12.25 -12.83
N GLN A 72 5.64 11.85 -14.09
CA GLN A 72 5.53 12.77 -15.22
C GLN A 72 4.29 13.65 -15.13
N THR A 73 3.17 13.09 -14.67
CA THR A 73 1.90 13.81 -14.53
C THR A 73 2.01 14.95 -13.51
N ILE A 74 2.72 14.75 -12.40
CA ILE A 74 2.84 15.75 -11.33
C ILE A 74 4.06 16.68 -11.47
N TYR A 75 5.06 16.30 -12.29
CA TYR A 75 6.35 17.01 -12.40
C TYR A 75 6.22 18.52 -12.56
N LYS A 76 5.24 18.97 -13.36
CA LYS A 76 5.02 20.39 -13.65
C LYS A 76 4.27 21.16 -12.57
N VAL A 77 3.50 20.46 -11.74
CA VAL A 77 2.68 21.07 -10.69
C VAL A 77 3.48 21.18 -9.39
N VAL A 78 4.53 20.37 -9.26
CA VAL A 78 5.44 20.38 -8.12
C VAL A 78 6.42 21.57 -8.21
N PRO A 79 6.67 22.31 -7.11
CA PRO A 79 7.63 23.41 -7.07
C PRO A 79 9.04 22.99 -7.48
N ALA A 80 9.79 23.89 -8.12
CA ALA A 80 11.12 23.61 -8.67
C ALA A 80 12.08 22.88 -7.71
N PRO A 81 12.18 23.23 -6.40
CA PRO A 81 13.07 22.51 -5.49
C PRO A 81 12.69 21.03 -5.30
N GLN A 82 11.40 20.70 -5.39
CA GLN A 82 10.88 19.35 -5.18
C GLN A 82 10.89 18.51 -6.48
N GLN A 83 11.06 19.13 -7.65
CA GLN A 83 11.09 18.44 -8.95
C GLN A 83 12.22 17.43 -9.07
N TRP A 84 13.36 17.67 -8.41
CA TRP A 84 14.47 16.70 -8.37
C TRP A 84 14.09 15.40 -7.66
N GLY A 85 13.27 15.47 -6.62
CA GLY A 85 12.74 14.28 -5.95
C GLY A 85 11.83 13.47 -6.88
N VAL A 86 10.89 14.14 -7.56
CA VAL A 86 10.01 13.51 -8.56
C VAL A 86 10.83 12.87 -9.67
N PHE A 87 11.84 13.58 -10.18
CA PHE A 87 12.76 13.05 -11.19
C PHE A 87 13.51 11.80 -10.70
N GLY A 88 14.00 11.81 -9.45
CA GLY A 88 14.65 10.66 -8.83
C GLY A 88 13.74 9.44 -8.78
N VAL A 89 12.47 9.61 -8.39
CA VAL A 89 11.49 8.51 -8.40
C VAL A 89 11.16 8.04 -9.82
N MET A 90 11.05 8.94 -10.80
CA MET A 90 10.87 8.57 -12.20
C MET A 90 12.08 7.77 -12.73
N ALA A 91 13.31 8.19 -12.41
CA ALA A 91 14.52 7.50 -12.81
C ALA A 91 14.61 6.10 -12.17
N ALA A 92 14.26 5.97 -10.88
CA ALA A 92 14.15 4.68 -10.21
C ALA A 92 13.09 3.78 -10.87
N GLY A 93 11.91 4.33 -11.19
CA GLY A 93 10.87 3.61 -11.92
C GLY A 93 11.33 3.12 -13.29
N ALA A 94 12.06 3.96 -14.04
CA ALA A 94 12.66 3.60 -15.32
C ALA A 94 13.66 2.44 -15.18
N ALA A 95 14.55 2.51 -14.17
CA ALA A 95 15.52 1.47 -13.89
C ALA A 95 14.84 0.14 -13.53
N LEU A 96 13.78 0.17 -12.72
CA LEU A 96 12.99 -1.02 -12.37
C LEU A 96 12.28 -1.61 -13.59
N PHE A 97 11.71 -0.77 -14.46
CA PHE A 97 11.11 -1.21 -15.72
C PHE A 97 12.14 -1.92 -16.61
N PHE A 98 13.32 -1.33 -16.80
CA PHE A 98 14.38 -1.96 -17.60
C PHE A 98 14.92 -3.22 -16.95
N LEU A 99 15.07 -3.25 -15.63
CA LEU A 99 15.41 -4.46 -14.90
C LEU A 99 14.38 -5.55 -15.21
N GLY A 100 13.09 -5.29 -14.99
CA GLY A 100 12.00 -6.21 -15.33
C GLY A 100 12.05 -6.69 -16.79
N ALA A 101 12.25 -5.78 -17.74
CA ALA A 101 12.33 -6.13 -19.16
C ALA A 101 13.54 -7.01 -19.50
N THR A 102 14.70 -6.74 -18.88
CA THR A 102 15.89 -7.60 -19.05
C THR A 102 15.69 -8.98 -18.43
N THR A 103 15.04 -9.07 -17.27
CA THR A 103 14.67 -10.32 -16.61
C THR A 103 13.68 -11.12 -17.48
N ALA A 104 12.70 -10.45 -18.09
CA ALA A 104 11.72 -11.05 -19.00
C ALA A 104 12.39 -11.70 -20.22
N VAL A 105 13.33 -10.99 -20.84
CA VAL A 105 14.04 -11.47 -22.04
C VAL A 105 15.05 -12.54 -21.72
N ALA A 106 15.82 -12.37 -20.64
CA ALA A 106 16.85 -13.32 -20.24
C ALA A 106 16.27 -14.56 -19.55
N ARG A 107 15.02 -14.51 -19.07
CA ARG A 107 14.36 -15.53 -18.25
C ARG A 107 15.19 -15.95 -17.04
N ARG A 108 15.97 -15.01 -16.49
CA ARG A 108 16.81 -15.20 -15.31
C ARG A 108 17.03 -13.88 -14.60
N TRP A 109 17.18 -13.93 -13.28
CA TRP A 109 17.55 -12.76 -12.48
C TRP A 109 19.01 -12.36 -12.74
N PRO A 110 19.36 -11.06 -12.77
CA PRO A 110 20.75 -10.65 -12.95
C PRO A 110 21.65 -11.10 -11.79
N HIS A 111 22.70 -11.86 -12.11
CA HIS A 111 23.64 -12.43 -11.14
C HIS A 111 24.30 -11.39 -10.22
N TRP A 112 24.61 -10.20 -10.74
CA TRP A 112 25.22 -9.12 -9.97
C TRP A 112 24.28 -8.58 -8.87
N LEU A 113 22.96 -8.72 -9.05
CA LEU A 113 21.95 -8.29 -8.10
C LEU A 113 21.48 -9.43 -7.19
N ALA A 114 21.70 -10.69 -7.58
CA ALA A 114 21.28 -11.88 -6.80
C ALA A 114 21.87 -11.87 -5.39
N ARG A 115 23.21 -11.81 -5.26
CA ARG A 115 23.91 -11.88 -3.96
C ARG A 115 23.48 -10.82 -2.94
N PRO A 116 23.45 -9.50 -3.26
CA PRO A 116 23.03 -8.50 -2.29
C PRO A 116 21.56 -8.65 -1.90
N VAL A 117 20.69 -8.98 -2.86
CA VAL A 117 19.27 -9.17 -2.60
C VAL A 117 19.04 -10.40 -1.73
N GLU A 118 19.71 -11.52 -2.00
CA GLU A 118 19.65 -12.73 -1.17
C GLU A 118 20.12 -12.46 0.26
N LYS A 119 21.18 -11.67 0.45
CA LYS A 119 21.65 -11.28 1.79
C LYS A 119 20.59 -10.49 2.56
N VAL A 120 19.92 -9.53 1.91
CA VAL A 120 18.84 -8.73 2.52
C VAL A 120 17.62 -9.61 2.80
N CYS A 121 17.18 -10.41 1.84
CA CYS A 121 16.08 -11.34 1.99
C CYS A 121 16.32 -12.37 3.09
N GLY A 122 17.54 -12.92 3.18
CA GLY A 122 17.93 -13.85 4.23
C GLY A 122 17.99 -13.21 5.62
N TYR A 123 18.43 -11.94 5.71
CA TYR A 123 18.44 -11.19 6.96
C TYR A 123 17.02 -10.90 7.50
N PHE A 124 16.08 -10.56 6.60
CA PHE A 124 14.69 -10.25 6.98
C PHE A 124 13.75 -11.47 6.91
N HIS A 125 14.24 -12.63 6.48
CA HIS A 125 13.45 -13.83 6.24
C HIS A 125 12.25 -13.59 5.28
N ILE A 126 12.44 -12.75 4.24
CA ILE A 126 11.40 -12.43 3.24
C ILE A 126 11.79 -12.91 1.84
N ALA A 127 10.81 -13.20 1.00
CA ALA A 127 11.03 -13.50 -0.41
C ALA A 127 11.47 -12.24 -1.19
N ILE A 128 12.22 -12.42 -2.29
CA ILE A 128 12.60 -11.30 -3.18
C ILE A 128 11.37 -10.53 -3.69
N GLY A 129 10.29 -11.25 -3.98
CA GLY A 129 9.05 -10.63 -4.41
C GLY A 129 8.47 -9.66 -3.39
N GLN A 130 8.47 -10.06 -2.12
CA GLN A 130 8.04 -9.22 -1.00
C GLN A 130 8.97 -8.00 -0.86
N LEU A 131 10.30 -8.21 -0.95
CA LEU A 131 11.26 -7.10 -0.93
C LEU A 131 10.98 -6.08 -2.04
N VAL A 132 10.72 -6.52 -3.27
CA VAL A 132 10.42 -5.59 -4.38
C VAL A 132 9.13 -4.81 -4.13
N LEU A 133 8.07 -5.46 -3.64
CA LEU A 133 6.83 -4.76 -3.29
C LEU A 133 7.07 -3.72 -2.18
N LEU A 134 7.79 -4.11 -1.12
CA LEU A 134 8.10 -3.24 0.02
C LEU A 134 9.02 -2.07 -0.37
N LEU A 135 9.93 -2.25 -1.33
CA LEU A 135 10.78 -1.17 -1.86
C LEU A 135 10.02 -0.24 -2.82
N LEU A 136 9.01 -0.74 -3.54
CA LEU A 136 8.16 0.10 -4.39
C LEU A 136 7.22 0.99 -3.57
N ALA A 137 6.71 0.50 -2.45
CA ALA A 137 5.78 1.24 -1.59
C ALA A 137 6.26 2.66 -1.20
N PRO A 138 7.46 2.88 -0.63
CA PRO A 138 7.91 4.23 -0.28
C PRO A 138 8.05 5.15 -1.49
N ALA A 139 8.38 4.63 -2.67
CA ALA A 139 8.43 5.43 -3.90
C ALA A 139 7.04 5.97 -4.29
N PHE A 140 6.00 5.13 -4.19
CA PHE A 140 4.62 5.55 -4.39
C PHE A 140 4.13 6.49 -3.27
N SER A 141 4.54 6.26 -2.02
CA SER A 141 4.23 7.15 -0.90
C SER A 141 4.81 8.56 -1.10
N LEU A 142 6.05 8.67 -1.57
CA LEU A 142 6.67 9.95 -1.92
C LEU A 142 5.96 10.66 -3.07
N LEU A 143 5.55 9.93 -4.11
CA LEU A 143 4.71 10.50 -5.17
C LEU A 143 3.36 10.98 -4.62
N ALA A 144 2.73 10.22 -3.73
CA ALA A 144 1.48 10.62 -3.10
C ALA A 144 1.65 11.94 -2.34
N TYR A 145 2.72 12.07 -1.55
CA TYR A 145 3.09 13.29 -0.83
C TYR A 145 3.32 14.48 -1.77
N TRP A 146 4.15 14.37 -2.80
CA TRP A 146 4.40 15.49 -3.72
C TRP A 146 3.17 15.89 -4.53
N ALA A 147 2.34 14.92 -4.90
CA ALA A 147 1.05 15.14 -5.56
C ALA A 147 0.01 15.79 -4.63
N ALA A 148 0.11 15.56 -3.32
CA ALA A 148 -0.70 16.23 -2.31
C ALA A 148 -0.26 17.70 -2.18
N GLY A 149 1.02 17.90 -1.87
CA GLY A 149 1.53 19.17 -1.37
C GLY A 149 1.03 19.49 0.05
N ASP A 150 1.35 20.70 0.50
CA ASP A 150 1.17 21.12 1.91
C ASP A 150 0.00 22.11 2.10
N GLN A 151 -0.81 22.30 1.06
CA GLN A 151 -1.94 23.25 1.05
C GLN A 151 -3.27 22.52 1.25
N LEU A 152 -4.34 23.26 1.60
CA LEU A 152 -5.69 22.70 1.74
C LEU A 152 -6.19 22.03 0.45
N LEU A 153 -5.78 22.58 -0.69
CA LEU A 153 -6.05 21.99 -2.00
C LEU A 153 -4.89 21.11 -2.42
N ALA A 154 -5.19 19.86 -2.80
CA ALA A 154 -4.19 18.97 -3.36
C ALA A 154 -3.71 19.51 -4.71
N ARG A 155 -2.40 19.46 -4.96
CA ARG A 155 -1.83 19.83 -6.28
C ARG A 155 -2.39 18.94 -7.39
N HIS A 156 -2.51 17.65 -7.12
CA HIS A 156 -3.10 16.68 -8.04
C HIS A 156 -3.77 15.54 -7.26
N TRP A 157 -5.01 15.77 -6.82
CA TRP A 157 -5.77 14.86 -5.97
C TRP A 157 -5.78 13.40 -6.46
N SER A 158 -6.12 13.16 -7.73
CA SER A 158 -6.26 11.79 -8.27
C SER A 158 -4.96 10.99 -8.23
N VAL A 159 -3.83 11.61 -8.56
CA VAL A 159 -2.51 10.96 -8.51
C VAL A 159 -2.12 10.69 -7.06
N SER A 160 -2.41 11.64 -6.17
CA SER A 160 -2.10 11.49 -4.75
C SER A 160 -2.83 10.31 -4.12
N VAL A 161 -4.14 10.19 -4.35
CA VAL A 161 -4.96 9.06 -3.86
C VAL A 161 -4.53 7.75 -4.48
N LEU A 162 -4.34 7.71 -5.80
CA LEU A 162 -3.94 6.48 -6.50
C LEU A 162 -2.57 5.99 -6.02
N ALA A 163 -1.58 6.87 -5.93
CA ALA A 163 -0.24 6.52 -5.46
C ALA A 163 -0.27 6.04 -4.00
N TRP A 164 -1.08 6.66 -3.14
CA TRP A 164 -1.27 6.21 -1.77
C TRP A 164 -1.91 4.81 -1.69
N LEU A 165 -3.01 4.57 -2.41
CA LEU A 165 -3.67 3.26 -2.46
C LEU A 165 -2.74 2.17 -2.97
N VAL A 166 -1.97 2.46 -4.02
CA VAL A 166 -0.95 1.54 -4.55
C VAL A 166 0.12 1.26 -3.50
N SER A 167 0.63 2.30 -2.82
CA SER A 167 1.60 2.13 -1.72
C SER A 167 1.08 1.21 -0.63
N VAL A 168 -0.13 1.45 -0.12
CA VAL A 168 -0.77 0.60 0.90
C VAL A 168 -0.93 -0.83 0.40
N GLY A 169 -1.44 -1.01 -0.81
CA GLY A 169 -1.59 -2.35 -1.41
C GLY A 169 -0.27 -3.10 -1.55
N LEU A 170 0.81 -2.40 -1.92
CA LEU A 170 2.16 -2.97 -2.00
C LEU A 170 2.71 -3.36 -0.63
N VAL A 171 2.52 -2.54 0.41
CA VAL A 171 2.92 -2.88 1.78
C VAL A 171 2.15 -4.11 2.26
N VAL A 172 0.82 -4.12 2.14
CA VAL A 172 -0.01 -5.26 2.55
C VAL A 172 0.40 -6.53 1.82
N ALA A 173 0.54 -6.48 0.49
CA ALA A 173 0.95 -7.63 -0.31
C ALA A 173 2.39 -8.08 -0.02
N GLY A 174 3.30 -7.14 0.24
CA GLY A 174 4.70 -7.42 0.58
C GLY A 174 4.90 -7.95 2.00
N SER A 175 4.06 -7.53 2.94
CA SER A 175 4.07 -8.00 4.33
C SER A 175 3.29 -9.29 4.54
N TYR A 176 2.43 -9.68 3.60
CA TYR A 176 1.72 -10.94 3.65
C TYR A 176 2.72 -12.09 3.45
N SER A 177 3.14 -12.73 4.55
CA SER A 177 3.90 -13.97 4.53
C SER A 177 2.98 -15.11 4.91
N THR A 178 2.73 -16.03 3.97
CA THR A 178 2.03 -17.30 4.22
C THR A 178 2.86 -18.27 5.06
N ARG A 179 4.08 -17.90 5.47
CA ARG A 179 4.96 -18.78 6.23
C ARG A 179 5.67 -17.97 7.30
N ARG A 180 5.16 -18.04 8.52
CA ARG A 180 5.79 -17.48 9.71
C ARG A 180 6.07 -18.64 10.66
N ASP A 181 7.31 -19.09 10.68
CA ASP A 181 7.94 -19.88 11.76
C ASP A 181 7.00 -20.72 12.65
N GLY A 182 6.20 -21.62 12.06
CA GLY A 182 5.37 -22.58 12.77
C GLY A 182 4.13 -22.02 13.49
N VAL A 183 3.80 -20.74 13.35
CA VAL A 183 2.50 -20.18 13.76
C VAL A 183 1.75 -19.84 12.49
N ASP A 184 0.86 -20.73 12.07
CA ASP A 184 -0.05 -20.42 10.98
C ASP A 184 -0.89 -19.23 11.43
N ILE A 185 -0.82 -18.10 10.71
CA ILE A 185 -1.76 -16.99 10.94
C ILE A 185 -3.19 -17.46 10.58
N ASP A 186 -3.27 -18.54 9.80
CA ASP A 186 -4.47 -19.31 9.50
C ASP A 186 -4.98 -20.14 10.71
N ASP A 187 -4.23 -20.28 11.82
CA ASP A 187 -4.66 -20.99 13.04
C ASP A 187 -5.55 -20.13 13.96
N VAL A 188 -5.80 -18.85 13.63
CA VAL A 188 -6.84 -18.09 14.32
C VAL A 188 -8.20 -18.55 13.76
N ASP A 189 -8.69 -19.69 14.26
CA ASP A 189 -10.00 -20.23 13.92
C ASP A 189 -11.12 -19.39 14.55
N ILE A 190 -11.36 -18.22 13.97
CA ILE A 190 -12.52 -17.39 14.30
C ILE A 190 -13.75 -18.11 13.75
N LYS A 191 -14.58 -18.65 14.65
CA LYS A 191 -15.76 -19.40 14.24
C LYS A 191 -16.73 -18.45 13.55
N ARG A 192 -17.51 -18.98 12.60
CA ARG A 192 -18.60 -18.22 11.94
C ARG A 192 -19.55 -17.55 12.95
N GLN A 193 -19.72 -18.16 14.13
CA GLN A 193 -20.53 -17.62 15.23
C GLN A 193 -19.93 -16.34 15.82
N ASP A 194 -18.60 -16.25 15.92
CA ASP A 194 -17.90 -15.08 16.46
C ASP A 194 -18.06 -13.88 15.54
N TYR A 195 -18.04 -14.08 14.21
CA TYR A 195 -18.36 -13.01 13.25
C TYR A 195 -19.78 -12.50 13.40
N TRP A 196 -20.76 -13.41 13.53
CA TRP A 196 -22.16 -13.03 13.72
C TRP A 196 -22.36 -12.29 15.04
N PHE A 197 -21.81 -12.82 16.13
CA PHE A 197 -21.86 -12.19 17.45
C PHE A 197 -21.20 -10.81 17.42
N THR A 198 -20.02 -10.70 16.80
CA THR A 198 -19.33 -9.41 16.59
C THR A 198 -20.19 -8.44 15.80
N ALA A 199 -20.85 -8.87 14.72
CA ALA A 199 -21.74 -8.02 13.95
C ALA A 199 -22.92 -7.52 14.80
N VAL A 200 -23.56 -8.40 15.58
CA VAL A 200 -24.66 -8.02 16.48
C VAL A 200 -24.19 -6.99 17.51
N ILE A 201 -23.04 -7.23 18.16
CA ILE A 201 -22.47 -6.30 19.15
C ILE A 201 -22.09 -4.97 18.50
N PHE A 202 -21.52 -4.99 17.29
CA PHE A 202 -21.24 -3.77 16.52
C PHE A 202 -22.51 -2.94 16.28
N PHE A 203 -23.59 -3.55 15.77
CA PHE A 203 -24.82 -2.83 15.49
C PHE A 203 -25.52 -2.36 16.76
N ALA A 204 -25.50 -3.14 17.84
CA ALA A 204 -26.01 -2.70 19.15
C ALA A 204 -25.21 -1.50 19.69
N ALA A 205 -23.88 -1.56 19.61
CA ALA A 205 -22.98 -0.48 20.03
C ALA A 205 -23.18 0.80 19.19
N LEU A 206 -23.42 0.66 17.89
CA LEU A 206 -23.71 1.77 16.98
C LEU A 206 -25.08 2.38 17.27
N LEU A 207 -26.11 1.55 17.46
CA LEU A 207 -27.48 2.01 17.74
C LEU A 207 -27.54 2.80 19.04
N LEU A 208 -26.97 2.25 20.12
CA LEU A 208 -26.91 2.92 21.43
C LEU A 208 -26.21 4.28 21.34
N ARG A 209 -25.08 4.35 20.62
CA ARG A 209 -24.34 5.60 20.42
C ARG A 209 -25.12 6.61 19.57
N SER A 210 -25.81 6.14 18.52
CA SER A 210 -26.55 6.99 17.58
C SER A 210 -27.79 7.61 18.23
N VAL A 211 -28.55 6.83 19.01
CA VAL A 211 -29.75 7.34 19.72
C VAL A 211 -29.37 8.34 20.81
N ALA A 212 -28.21 8.16 21.46
CA ALA A 212 -27.74 9.06 22.51
C ALA A 212 -27.12 10.37 21.98
N MET A 213 -26.89 10.52 20.66
CA MET A 213 -26.21 11.70 20.10
C MET A 213 -26.92 13.01 20.36
N SER A 214 -28.25 12.97 20.37
CA SER A 214 -29.09 14.16 20.57
C SER A 214 -29.24 14.54 22.05
N GLN A 215 -28.66 13.76 22.98
CA GLN A 215 -28.82 13.98 24.43
C GLN A 215 -27.63 14.73 25.05
N PHE A 216 -26.51 14.86 24.33
CA PHE A 216 -25.32 15.58 24.80
C PHE A 216 -25.36 17.05 24.37
N PRO A 217 -24.93 17.99 25.24
CA PRO A 217 -25.39 19.38 25.27
C PRO A 217 -25.40 20.07 23.90
N ASP A 218 -26.47 20.83 23.64
CA ASP A 218 -26.75 21.52 22.38
C ASP A 218 -25.70 22.54 21.96
N THR A 219 -24.81 22.93 22.89
CA THR A 219 -23.70 23.85 22.61
C THR A 219 -22.64 23.17 21.74
N PHE A 220 -22.86 23.27 20.43
CA PHE A 220 -21.89 22.97 19.40
C PHE A 220 -20.77 24.03 19.40
N SER A 221 -19.71 23.79 20.18
CA SER A 221 -18.59 24.72 20.31
C SER A 221 -17.26 23.98 20.52
N GLY A 222 -16.16 24.73 20.63
CA GLY A 222 -14.82 24.17 20.83
C GLY A 222 -14.36 23.30 19.67
N ASP A 223 -13.80 22.13 20.01
CA ASP A 223 -13.16 21.21 19.07
C ASP A 223 -14.16 20.57 18.11
N GLU A 224 -15.36 20.24 18.60
CA GLU A 224 -16.42 19.63 17.79
C GLU A 224 -16.89 20.62 16.72
N GLY A 225 -17.22 21.85 17.16
CA GLY A 225 -17.58 22.98 16.31
C GLY A 225 -16.55 23.26 15.22
N SER A 226 -15.29 23.37 15.64
CA SER A 226 -14.19 23.69 14.75
C SER A 226 -13.89 22.57 13.75
N SER A 227 -13.99 21.31 14.18
CA SER A 227 -13.85 20.14 13.28
C SER A 227 -14.95 20.11 12.22
N GLY A 228 -16.20 20.37 12.62
CA GLY A 228 -17.33 20.42 11.70
C GLY A 228 -17.21 21.56 10.68
N LEU A 229 -16.81 22.76 11.12
CA LEU A 229 -16.54 23.88 10.22
C LEU A 229 -15.41 23.56 9.23
N HIS A 230 -14.39 22.81 9.65
CA HIS A 230 -13.33 22.37 8.75
C HIS A 230 -13.82 21.31 7.74
N ALA A 231 -14.67 20.38 8.16
CA ALA A 231 -15.31 19.41 7.27
C ALA A 231 -16.15 20.09 6.17
N LEU A 232 -16.82 21.22 6.48
CA LEU A 232 -17.54 22.02 5.47
C LEU A 232 -16.62 22.56 4.37
N LEU A 233 -15.32 22.79 4.63
CA LEU A 233 -14.38 23.22 3.59
C LEU A 233 -14.23 22.15 2.49
N PHE A 234 -14.29 20.86 2.85
CA PHE A 234 -14.24 19.77 1.88
C PHE A 234 -15.52 19.71 1.04
N LEU A 235 -16.69 19.88 1.67
CA LEU A 235 -17.96 19.94 0.95
C LEU A 235 -18.07 21.13 -0.01
N GLN A 236 -17.46 22.25 0.36
CA GLN A 236 -17.42 23.46 -0.46
C GLN A 236 -16.31 23.41 -1.54
N GLY A 237 -15.51 22.34 -1.60
CA GLY A 237 -14.37 22.24 -2.52
C GLY A 237 -13.22 23.21 -2.20
N ARG A 238 -13.22 23.82 -1.01
CA ARG A 238 -12.16 24.71 -0.51
C ARG A 238 -11.00 23.94 0.13
N ALA A 239 -11.21 22.67 0.44
CA ALA A 239 -10.18 21.70 0.80
C ALA A 239 -10.38 20.43 -0.02
N THR A 240 -9.29 19.86 -0.52
CA THR A 240 -9.28 18.59 -1.26
C THR A 240 -8.11 17.70 -0.88
N ASN A 241 -7.15 18.21 -0.10
CA ASN A 241 -5.97 17.48 0.30
C ASN A 241 -6.26 16.51 1.45
N LEU A 242 -6.27 15.22 1.15
CA LEU A 242 -6.45 14.13 2.11
C LEU A 242 -5.28 13.99 3.08
N TRP A 243 -4.09 14.45 2.71
CA TRP A 243 -2.85 14.12 3.41
C TRP A 243 -2.23 15.31 4.14
N ASN A 244 -2.91 16.46 4.13
CA ASN A 244 -2.49 17.62 4.90
C ASN A 244 -2.99 17.54 6.34
N VAL A 245 -2.52 18.49 7.15
CA VAL A 245 -3.11 18.80 8.45
C VAL A 245 -4.17 19.90 8.30
N GLY A 246 -5.28 19.76 9.03
CA GLY A 246 -6.36 20.74 9.07
C GLY A 246 -6.32 21.56 10.36
N TRP A 247 -7.51 21.87 10.88
CA TRP A 247 -7.64 22.61 12.14
C TRP A 247 -6.89 21.91 13.28
N PHE A 248 -6.20 22.68 14.14
CA PHE A 248 -5.40 22.17 15.26
C PHE A 248 -4.36 21.11 14.87
N SER A 249 -3.86 21.16 13.62
CA SER A 249 -2.87 20.23 13.07
C SER A 249 -3.32 18.76 13.01
N PHE A 250 -4.63 18.46 13.08
CA PHE A 250 -5.10 17.10 12.92
C PHE A 250 -5.04 16.63 11.46
N PRO A 251 -4.75 15.34 11.21
CA PRO A 251 -4.76 14.80 9.86
C PRO A 251 -6.12 14.97 9.15
N SER A 252 -6.08 15.42 7.90
CA SER A 252 -7.27 15.70 7.09
C SER A 252 -8.22 14.53 6.78
N PRO A 253 -7.82 13.24 6.79
CA PRO A 253 -8.75 12.15 6.48
C PRO A 253 -9.97 12.13 7.41
N PHE A 254 -9.82 12.53 8.67
CA PHE A 254 -10.92 12.58 9.63
C PHE A 254 -12.03 13.57 9.20
N TYR A 255 -11.65 14.78 8.76
CA TYR A 255 -12.61 15.79 8.30
C TYR A 255 -13.35 15.37 7.04
N ILE A 256 -12.74 14.52 6.21
CA ILE A 256 -13.37 14.02 4.98
C ILE A 256 -14.42 12.96 5.31
N LEU A 257 -14.18 12.12 6.33
CA LEU A 257 -15.21 11.22 6.85
C LEU A 257 -16.38 12.01 7.43
N GLN A 258 -16.10 13.09 8.17
CA GLN A 258 -17.13 14.00 8.69
C GLN A 258 -17.90 14.68 7.55
N ALA A 259 -17.20 15.19 6.53
CA ALA A 259 -17.80 15.78 5.35
C ALA A 259 -18.71 14.78 4.62
N ALA A 260 -18.24 13.55 4.39
CA ALA A 260 -19.04 12.49 3.77
C ALA A 260 -20.31 12.19 4.57
N SER A 261 -20.21 12.11 5.89
CA SER A 261 -21.36 11.91 6.77
C SER A 261 -22.38 13.06 6.66
N ILE A 262 -21.91 14.31 6.69
CA ILE A 262 -22.75 15.50 6.50
C ILE A 262 -23.40 15.52 5.11
N ALA A 263 -22.67 15.13 4.06
CA ALA A 263 -23.21 15.07 2.70
C ALA A 263 -24.35 14.04 2.56
N LEU A 264 -24.24 12.92 3.28
CA LEU A 264 -25.20 11.81 3.21
C LEU A 264 -26.42 12.02 4.12
N LEU A 265 -26.20 12.53 5.33
CA LEU A 265 -27.21 12.60 6.39
C LEU A 265 -27.78 14.02 6.59
N GLY A 266 -27.18 15.04 5.97
CA GLY A 266 -27.56 16.44 6.09
C GLY A 266 -26.64 17.25 6.99
N GLN A 267 -26.79 18.59 6.95
CA GLN A 267 -26.00 19.53 7.76
C GLN A 267 -26.55 19.64 9.20
N THR A 268 -26.41 18.57 9.97
CA THR A 268 -26.81 18.51 11.39
C THR A 268 -25.65 18.09 12.29
N VAL A 269 -25.80 18.29 13.60
CA VAL A 269 -24.80 17.90 14.60
C VAL A 269 -24.70 16.37 14.70
N GLU A 270 -25.83 15.67 14.56
CA GLU A 270 -25.88 14.21 14.56
C GLU A 270 -25.09 13.63 13.38
N ALA A 271 -25.24 14.21 12.19
CA ALA A 271 -24.49 13.80 11.01
C ALA A 271 -22.98 13.94 11.23
N LEU A 272 -22.54 15.01 11.89
CA LEU A 272 -21.13 15.19 12.23
C LEU A 272 -20.64 14.17 13.29
N ARG A 273 -21.45 13.93 14.34
CA ARG A 273 -21.15 12.97 15.43
C ARG A 273 -21.16 11.51 14.95
N PHE A 274 -21.88 11.21 13.87
CA PHE A 274 -22.04 9.86 13.32
C PHE A 274 -20.70 9.14 13.09
N VAL A 275 -19.69 9.84 12.57
CA VAL A 275 -18.35 9.28 12.33
C VAL A 275 -17.71 8.76 13.62
N SER A 276 -17.83 9.51 14.72
CA SER A 276 -17.30 9.12 16.02
C SER A 276 -18.04 7.93 16.62
N ALA A 277 -19.36 7.81 16.41
CA ALA A 277 -20.09 6.62 16.85
C ALA A 277 -19.74 5.37 16.06
N VAL A 278 -19.57 5.48 14.74
CA VAL A 278 -19.09 4.38 13.91
C VAL A 278 -17.70 3.94 14.38
N GLY A 279 -16.78 4.89 14.60
CA GLY A 279 -15.44 4.61 15.15
C GLY A 279 -15.50 3.91 16.51
N GLY A 280 -16.36 4.39 17.42
CA GLY A 280 -16.57 3.77 18.73
C GLY A 280 -17.17 2.36 18.65
N ALA A 281 -18.10 2.11 17.73
CA ALA A 281 -18.69 0.79 17.51
C ALA A 281 -17.67 -0.19 16.90
N LEU A 282 -16.86 0.27 15.93
CA LEU A 282 -15.77 -0.51 15.35
C LEU A 282 -14.71 -0.89 16.40
N ALA A 283 -14.40 0.01 17.34
CA ALA A 283 -13.48 -0.28 18.43
C ALA A 283 -13.98 -1.45 19.30
N VAL A 284 -15.27 -1.46 19.67
CA VAL A 284 -15.89 -2.57 20.43
C VAL A 284 -15.77 -3.89 19.67
N ALA A 285 -16.11 -3.88 18.37
CA ALA A 285 -16.02 -5.05 17.51
C ALA A 285 -14.57 -5.56 17.38
N GLY A 286 -13.62 -4.64 17.20
CA GLY A 286 -12.19 -4.95 17.10
C GLY A 286 -11.64 -5.57 18.39
N THR A 287 -11.99 -5.02 19.55
CA THR A 287 -11.59 -5.59 20.86
C THR A 287 -12.17 -6.99 21.07
N LEU A 288 -13.42 -7.21 20.66
CA LEU A 288 -14.06 -8.53 20.76
C LEU A 288 -13.35 -9.57 19.87
N LEU A 289 -13.06 -9.22 18.61
CA LEU A 289 -12.34 -10.12 17.70
C LEU A 289 -10.91 -10.38 18.16
N ALA A 290 -10.21 -9.36 18.66
CA ALA A 290 -8.88 -9.52 19.22
C ALA A 290 -8.88 -10.44 20.45
N GLY A 291 -9.90 -10.32 21.31
CA GLY A 291 -10.10 -11.22 22.45
C GLY A 291 -10.48 -12.65 22.03
N ALA A 292 -11.30 -12.82 20.99
CA ALA A 292 -11.68 -14.13 20.48
C ALA A 292 -10.51 -14.86 19.79
N GLY A 293 -9.66 -14.13 19.07
CA GLY A 293 -8.47 -14.68 18.41
C GLY A 293 -7.32 -15.01 19.37
N HIS A 294 -7.26 -14.32 20.52
CA HIS A 294 -6.43 -14.73 21.65
C HIS A 294 -7.23 -15.66 22.56
N VAL A 295 -7.46 -16.90 22.11
CA VAL A 295 -7.88 -17.98 22.99
C VAL A 295 -6.90 -17.99 24.17
N TRP A 296 -7.44 -17.64 25.35
CA TRP A 296 -6.74 -17.75 26.62
C TRP A 296 -6.10 -19.13 26.66
N PRO A 297 -4.79 -19.24 26.93
CA PRO A 297 -4.14 -20.53 26.98
C PRO A 297 -4.95 -21.50 27.88
N ASP A 298 -5.51 -22.54 27.25
CA ASP A 298 -6.29 -23.61 27.90
C ASP A 298 -5.39 -24.53 28.74
N ASP A 299 -4.12 -24.17 28.95
CA ASP A 299 -3.29 -24.82 29.94
C ASP A 299 -3.77 -24.37 31.31
N GLY A 300 -4.78 -25.07 31.85
CA GLY A 300 -5.36 -24.95 33.20
C GLY A 300 -4.35 -24.99 34.36
N ARG A 301 -3.38 -24.08 34.34
CA ARG A 301 -2.21 -23.90 35.20
C ARG A 301 -2.41 -22.74 36.17
N PHE A 302 -3.50 -21.98 36.05
CA PHE A 302 -3.90 -21.02 37.08
C PHE A 302 -4.61 -21.67 38.28
N GLY A 303 -4.99 -22.96 38.22
CA GLY A 303 -5.75 -23.63 39.27
C GLY A 303 -5.00 -24.62 40.18
N ARG A 304 -3.72 -24.93 39.92
CA ARG A 304 -3.02 -26.06 40.58
C ARG A 304 -1.93 -25.71 41.61
N HIS A 305 -1.85 -24.45 42.08
CA HIS A 305 -0.89 -24.04 43.11
C HIS A 305 -1.47 -23.65 44.48
N LEU A 306 -2.78 -23.85 44.73
CA LEU A 306 -3.40 -23.45 46.01
C LEU A 306 -3.93 -24.61 46.88
N SER A 307 -3.62 -25.88 46.59
CA SER A 307 -4.05 -27.02 47.42
C SER A 307 -2.90 -27.76 48.11
N GLY A 308 -1.86 -27.03 48.51
CA GLY A 308 -0.75 -27.57 49.28
C GLY A 308 -0.62 -26.88 50.64
N ARG A 309 -1.59 -27.10 51.52
CA ARG A 309 -1.48 -27.01 52.99
C ARG A 309 -2.72 -27.59 53.65
#